data_AF-A0A928B6E1-F1
#
_entry.id   AF-A0A928B6E1-F1
#
_cell.length_a   1.000
_cell.length_b   1.000
_cell.length_c   1.000
_cell.angle_alpha   90.00
_cell.angle_beta   90.00
_cell.angle_gamma   90.00
#
_symmetry.space_group_name_H-M   'P 1'
#
loop_
_entity.id
_entity.type
_entity.pdbx_description
1 polymer ?
#
loop_
_entity_poly.entity_id
_entity_poly.type
_entity_poly.pdbx_seq_one_letter_code
_entity_poly.pdbx_strand_id
1 'polypeptide(L)'
;MEIPQGNSREEVKLRDQIIKDFYAGWIAENPEKKMWNEDLQDYILVKYLSITETAEKAARQYESTLAVMRLSELLTKSKKVAEVPPKKGTKNQKPFLKMYIMQLDNIKMTVGLQKSTGDKVQYCITAL
;
A
#
# COMPACT_ATOMS: atom_id res chain seq x y z
N MET A 1 7.67 14.46 12.47
CA MET A 1 8.53 14.17 11.29
C MET A 1 8.11 15.13 10.20
N GLU A 2 9.05 15.85 9.60
CA GLU A 2 8.76 16.80 8.52
C GLU A 2 8.90 16.08 7.17
N ILE A 3 7.82 16.03 6.39
CA ILE A 3 7.81 15.37 5.07
C ILE A 3 7.99 16.48 4.01
N PRO A 4 9.00 16.39 3.12
CA PRO A 4 9.26 17.44 2.15
C PRO A 4 8.14 17.53 1.09
N GLN A 5 7.78 18.75 0.72
CA GLN A 5 6.67 19.02 -0.20
C GLN A 5 7.10 19.18 -1.66
N GLY A 6 8.37 19.52 -1.92
CA GLY A 6 8.87 19.68 -3.28
C GLY A 6 9.00 18.36 -4.04
N ASN A 7 9.42 18.45 -5.30
CA ASN A 7 9.54 17.31 -6.21
C ASN A 7 10.96 17.14 -6.76
N SER A 8 11.96 17.70 -6.06
CA SER A 8 13.35 17.42 -6.39
C SER A 8 13.67 15.93 -6.19
N ARG A 9 14.72 15.45 -6.86
CA ARG A 9 15.13 14.05 -6.77
C ARG A 9 15.51 13.68 -5.32
N GLU A 10 16.15 14.61 -4.62
CA GLU A 10 16.57 14.50 -3.23
C GLU A 10 15.37 14.37 -2.30
N GLU A 11 14.33 15.19 -2.49
CA GLU A 11 13.11 15.12 -1.69
C GLU A 11 12.32 13.84 -1.94
N VAL A 12 12.23 13.38 -3.20
CA VAL A 12 11.61 12.08 -3.53
C VAL A 12 12.36 10.94 -2.84
N LYS A 13 13.70 10.99 -2.82
CA LYS A 13 14.52 9.99 -2.11
C LYS A 13 14.28 10.04 -0.59
N LEU A 14 14.12 11.24 -0.02
CA LEU A 14 13.80 11.39 1.40
C LEU A 14 12.42 10.81 1.73
N ARG A 15 11.40 11.06 0.89
CA ARG A 15 10.06 10.46 1.06
C ARG A 15 10.05 8.95 0.93
N ASP A 16 10.82 8.39 0.00
CA ASP A 16 11.00 6.94 -0.14
C ASP A 16 11.56 6.33 1.15
N GLN A 17 12.56 6.98 1.76
CA GLN A 17 13.12 6.54 3.04
C GLN A 17 12.10 6.68 4.18
N ILE A 18 11.40 7.81 4.27
CA ILE A 18 10.35 8.04 5.28
C ILE A 18 9.27 6.95 5.22
N ILE A 19 8.82 6.56 4.02
CA ILE A 19 7.84 5.50 3.85
C ILE A 19 8.38 4.16 4.37
N LYS A 20 9.62 3.81 4.03
CA LYS A 20 10.25 2.56 4.47
C LYS A 20 10.42 2.51 5.98
N ASP A 21 10.87 3.60 6.59
CA ASP A 21 11.03 3.74 8.03
C ASP A 21 9.68 3.65 8.75
N PHE A 22 8.65 4.29 8.21
CA PHE A 22 7.29 4.19 8.72
C PHE A 22 6.79 2.74 8.70
N TYR A 23 6.94 2.01 7.59
CA TYR A 23 6.57 0.60 7.55
C TYR A 23 7.38 -0.24 8.55
N ALA A 24 8.67 0.04 8.74
CA ALA A 24 9.50 -0.68 9.71
C ALA A 24 8.99 -0.48 11.14
N GLY A 25 8.66 0.77 11.52
CA GLY A 25 8.03 1.07 12.81
C GLY A 25 6.67 0.39 12.97
N TRP A 26 5.81 0.48 11.95
CA TRP A 26 4.51 -0.17 11.97
C TRP A 26 4.61 -1.69 12.12
N ILE A 27 5.58 -2.34 11.46
CA ILE A 27 5.82 -3.78 11.57
C ILE A 27 6.30 -4.17 12.97
N ALA A 28 7.12 -3.33 13.61
CA ALA A 28 7.56 -3.57 14.98
C ALA A 28 6.37 -3.55 15.96
N GLU A 29 5.40 -2.67 15.72
CA GLU A 29 4.15 -2.57 16.50
C GLU A 29 3.13 -3.66 16.11
N ASN A 30 3.19 -4.18 14.88
CA ASN A 30 2.24 -5.15 14.32
C ASN A 30 2.99 -6.39 13.78
N PRO A 31 3.50 -7.28 14.65
CA PRO A 31 4.40 -8.37 14.26
C PRO A 31 3.76 -9.40 13.32
N GLU A 32 2.43 -9.56 13.36
CA GLU A 32 1.70 -10.42 12.43
C GLU A 32 1.58 -9.83 11.01
N LYS A 33 1.88 -8.54 10.86
CA LYS A 33 1.91 -7.81 9.59
C LYS A 33 0.60 -7.93 8.80
N LYS A 34 -0.52 -7.89 9.49
CA LYS A 34 -1.87 -7.96 8.89
C LYS A 34 -2.87 -7.18 9.72
N MET A 35 -3.94 -6.72 9.08
CA MET A 35 -5.10 -6.14 9.77
C MET A 35 -6.39 -6.64 9.14
N TRP A 36 -7.42 -6.79 9.97
CA TRP A 36 -8.76 -7.15 9.51
C TRP A 36 -9.38 -5.97 8.77
N ASN A 37 -9.88 -6.21 7.55
CA ASN A 37 -10.62 -5.22 6.78
C ASN A 37 -12.13 -5.46 6.90
N GLU A 38 -12.87 -4.41 7.26
CA GLU A 38 -14.31 -4.48 7.51
C GLU A 38 -15.14 -4.77 6.25
N ASP A 39 -14.73 -4.27 5.09
CA ASP A 39 -15.49 -4.44 3.84
C ASP A 39 -15.24 -5.82 3.20
N LEU A 40 -13.99 -6.26 3.19
CA LEU A 40 -13.60 -7.57 2.64
C LEU A 40 -13.92 -8.73 3.60
N GLN A 41 -14.18 -8.46 4.88
CA GLN A 41 -14.36 -9.46 5.94
C GLN A 41 -13.21 -10.47 5.95
N ASP A 42 -11.98 -9.96 5.84
CA ASP A 42 -10.76 -10.78 5.78
C ASP A 42 -9.52 -9.94 6.15
N TYR A 43 -8.42 -10.61 6.45
CA TYR A 43 -7.14 -9.97 6.74
C TYR A 43 -6.44 -9.50 5.46
N ILE A 44 -5.92 -8.28 5.49
CA ILE A 44 -4.98 -7.75 4.50
C ILE A 44 -3.58 -7.80 5.09
N LEU A 45 -2.68 -8.52 4.42
CA LEU A 45 -1.28 -8.68 4.80
C LEU A 45 -0.40 -7.59 4.20
N VAL A 46 0.57 -7.13 4.97
CA VAL A 46 1.67 -6.26 4.55
C VAL A 46 2.92 -7.13 4.38
N LYS A 47 3.43 -7.23 3.15
CA LYS A 47 4.63 -8.01 2.81
C LYS A 47 5.73 -7.08 2.30
N TYR A 48 6.93 -7.60 2.09
CA TYR A 48 8.04 -6.82 1.53
C TYR A 48 7.66 -6.11 0.21
N LEU A 49 6.95 -6.81 -0.67
CA LEU A 49 6.45 -6.25 -1.94
C LEU A 49 5.60 -4.99 -1.73
N SER A 50 4.75 -5.00 -0.69
CA SER A 50 3.88 -3.90 -0.31
C SER A 50 4.66 -2.62 -0.05
N ILE A 51 5.77 -2.74 0.68
CA ILE A 51 6.66 -1.64 1.04
C ILE A 51 7.35 -1.11 -0.21
N THR A 52 7.93 -2.01 -1.02
CA THR A 52 8.71 -1.59 -2.21
C THR A 52 7.86 -0.88 -3.25
N GLU A 53 6.66 -1.42 -3.55
CA GLU A 53 5.76 -0.82 -4.55
C GLU A 53 5.16 0.49 -4.05
N THR A 54 4.79 0.53 -2.76
CA THR A 54 4.24 1.75 -2.17
C THR A 54 5.29 2.84 -2.11
N ALA A 55 6.50 2.57 -1.63
CA ALA A 55 7.57 3.57 -1.57
C ALA A 55 7.94 4.11 -2.97
N GLU A 56 8.08 3.24 -3.98
CA GLU A 56 8.43 3.65 -5.34
C GLU A 56 7.39 4.58 -6.00
N LYS A 57 6.10 4.38 -5.69
CA LYS A 57 5.00 5.18 -6.27
C LYS A 57 4.65 6.39 -5.41
N ALA A 58 4.44 6.18 -4.12
CA ALA A 58 3.93 7.22 -3.22
C ALA A 58 4.96 8.31 -2.93
N ALA A 59 6.27 8.00 -2.92
CA ALA A 59 7.30 9.01 -2.68
C ALA A 59 7.37 10.10 -3.77
N ARG A 60 6.77 9.87 -4.94
CA ARG A 60 6.76 10.83 -6.07
C ARG A 60 5.88 12.04 -5.81
N GLN A 61 4.92 11.93 -4.90
CA GLN A 61 3.97 13.00 -4.58
C GLN A 61 3.85 13.13 -3.06
N TYR A 62 3.79 14.37 -2.59
CA TYR A 62 3.67 14.67 -1.17
C TYR A 62 2.39 14.06 -0.57
N GLU A 63 1.27 14.23 -1.26
CA GLU A 63 -0.06 13.76 -0.85
C GLU A 63 -0.12 12.24 -0.75
N SER A 64 0.53 11.54 -1.69
CA SER A 64 0.63 10.09 -1.65
C SER A 64 1.50 9.63 -0.48
N THR A 65 2.55 10.38 -0.12
CA THR A 65 3.37 10.07 1.06
C THR A 65 2.57 10.25 2.35
N LEU A 66 1.77 11.32 2.46
CA LEU A 66 0.84 11.51 3.57
C LEU A 66 -0.20 10.39 3.65
N ALA A 67 -0.72 9.94 2.52
CA ALA A 67 -1.68 8.85 2.47
C ALA A 67 -1.13 7.56 3.12
N VAL A 68 0.16 7.24 2.92
CA VAL A 68 0.79 6.06 3.52
C VAL A 68 0.83 6.14 5.04
N MET A 69 0.93 7.33 5.63
CA MET A 69 0.94 7.52 7.09
C MET A 69 -0.39 7.10 7.74
N ARG A 70 -1.45 6.89 6.95
CA ARG A 70 -2.75 6.36 7.38
C ARG A 70 -2.89 4.84 7.19
N LEU A 71 -1.78 4.10 7.06
CA LEU A 71 -1.78 2.66 6.72
C LEU A 71 -2.79 1.82 7.53
N SER A 72 -2.77 1.89 8.86
CA SER A 72 -3.69 1.09 9.69
C SER A 72 -5.16 1.40 9.39
N GLU A 73 -5.49 2.67 9.20
CA GLU A 73 -6.83 3.11 8.88
C GLU A 73 -7.24 2.62 7.48
N LEU A 74 -6.33 2.70 6.51
CA LEU A 74 -6.58 2.19 5.16
C LEU A 74 -6.80 0.69 5.15
N LEU A 75 -5.98 -0.08 5.87
CA LEU A 75 -6.11 -1.53 5.95
C LEU A 75 -7.45 -1.94 6.58
N THR A 76 -7.92 -1.21 7.59
CA THR A 76 -9.14 -1.56 8.33
C THR A 76 -10.42 -1.07 7.66
N LYS A 77 -10.45 0.17 7.16
CA LYS A 77 -11.68 0.86 6.75
C LYS A 77 -11.87 1.05 5.25
N SER A 78 -10.85 0.83 4.42
CA SER A 78 -11.03 1.00 2.97
C SER A 78 -12.09 0.04 2.44
N LYS A 79 -12.89 0.50 1.48
CA LYS A 79 -13.96 -0.27 0.83
C LYS A 79 -13.58 -0.65 -0.59
N LYS A 80 -13.97 -1.84 -1.03
CA LYS A 80 -13.73 -2.32 -2.39
C LYS A 80 -14.65 -1.58 -3.35
N VAL A 81 -14.05 -0.82 -4.28
CA VAL A 81 -14.79 -0.09 -5.32
C VAL A 81 -14.68 -0.76 -6.69
N ALA A 82 -13.63 -1.56 -6.92
CA ALA A 82 -13.48 -2.30 -8.17
C ALA A 82 -12.61 -3.56 -8.00
N GLU A 83 -12.76 -4.47 -8.95
CA GLU A 83 -11.89 -5.63 -9.16
C GLU A 83 -11.33 -5.57 -10.58
N VAL A 84 -10.01 -5.70 -10.71
CA VAL A 84 -9.32 -5.63 -12.00
C VAL A 84 -8.32 -6.78 -12.16
N PRO A 85 -8.05 -7.23 -13.40
CA PRO A 85 -7.01 -8.21 -13.63
C PRO A 85 -5.62 -7.63 -13.33
N PRO A 86 -4.67 -8.45 -12.86
CA PRO A 86 -3.26 -8.07 -12.78
C PRO A 86 -2.73 -7.63 -14.15
N LYS A 87 -1.93 -6.57 -14.19
CA LYS A 87 -1.38 -6.03 -15.45
C LYS A 87 -0.44 -7.04 -16.12
N LYS A 88 -0.66 -7.27 -17.41
CA LYS A 88 0.22 -8.12 -18.23
C LYS A 88 1.62 -7.48 -18.31
N GLY A 89 2.67 -8.29 -18.10
CA GLY A 89 4.07 -7.84 -18.15
C GLY A 89 4.63 -7.26 -16.84
N THR A 90 3.79 -6.99 -15.82
CA THR A 90 4.28 -6.52 -14.52
C THR A 90 4.69 -7.71 -13.66
N LYS A 91 6.01 -7.95 -13.52
CA LYS A 91 6.57 -9.08 -12.73
C LYS A 91 6.00 -9.14 -11.32
N ASN A 92 5.85 -8.00 -10.67
CA ASN A 92 5.36 -7.87 -9.30
C ASN A 92 3.86 -8.16 -9.14
N GLN A 93 3.09 -8.17 -10.23
CA GLN A 93 1.67 -8.54 -10.21
C GLN A 93 1.39 -9.98 -10.66
N LYS A 94 2.40 -10.66 -11.25
CA LYS A 94 2.30 -12.06 -11.66
C LYS A 94 1.78 -13.01 -10.56
N PRO A 95 2.16 -12.85 -9.27
CA PRO A 95 1.69 -13.72 -8.20
C PRO A 95 0.20 -13.59 -7.87
N PHE A 96 -0.47 -12.52 -8.32
CA PHE A 96 -1.86 -12.26 -8.00
C PHE A 96 -2.81 -12.84 -9.05
N LEU A 97 -3.97 -13.30 -8.59
CA LEU A 97 -5.08 -13.74 -9.41
C LEU A 97 -5.91 -12.54 -9.86
N LYS A 98 -6.18 -11.63 -8.92
CA LYS A 98 -7.02 -10.44 -9.06
C LYS A 98 -6.43 -9.31 -8.21
N MET A 99 -6.73 -8.08 -8.60
CA MET A 99 -6.40 -6.90 -7.82
C MET A 99 -7.71 -6.20 -7.42
N TYR A 100 -7.89 -5.95 -6.13
CA TYR A 100 -8.96 -5.12 -5.61
C TYR A 100 -8.49 -3.67 -5.53
N ILE A 101 -9.31 -2.78 -6.03
CA ILE A 101 -9.15 -1.35 -5.83
C ILE A 101 -10.01 -1.00 -4.61
N MET A 102 -9.33 -0.64 -3.53
CA MET A 102 -9.91 -0.23 -2.26
C MET A 102 -9.77 1.29 -2.13
N GLN A 103 -10.77 1.96 -1.56
CA GLN A 103 -10.74 3.40 -1.34
C GLN A 103 -11.21 3.78 0.07
N LEU A 104 -10.58 4.83 0.60
CA LEU A 104 -11.00 5.57 1.78
C LEU A 104 -10.70 7.04 1.50
N ASP A 105 -11.70 7.90 1.58
CA ASP A 105 -11.60 9.31 1.19
C ASP A 105 -11.01 9.47 -0.24
N ASN A 106 -9.99 10.31 -0.39
CA ASN A 106 -9.22 10.53 -1.62
C ASN A 106 -7.98 9.63 -1.73
N ILE A 107 -7.96 8.48 -1.04
CA ILE A 107 -6.82 7.56 -1.04
C ILE A 107 -7.23 6.24 -1.69
N LYS A 108 -6.38 5.75 -2.59
CA LYS A 108 -6.51 4.44 -3.23
C LYS A 108 -5.49 3.47 -2.65
N MET A 109 -5.97 2.35 -2.12
CA MET A 109 -5.17 1.19 -1.79
C MET A 109 -5.47 0.06 -2.78
N THR A 110 -4.45 -0.48 -3.43
CA THR A 110 -4.58 -1.68 -4.25
C THR A 110 -4.24 -2.90 -3.41
N VAL A 111 -5.06 -3.95 -3.46
CA VAL A 111 -4.85 -5.21 -2.74
C VAL A 111 -4.84 -6.36 -3.73
N GLY A 112 -3.79 -7.19 -3.73
CA GLY A 112 -3.70 -8.36 -4.59
C GLY A 112 -4.17 -9.62 -3.89
N LEU A 113 -5.00 -10.43 -4.57
CA LEU A 113 -5.34 -11.79 -4.13
C LEU A 113 -4.26 -12.77 -4.62
N GLN A 114 -3.45 -13.32 -3.71
CA GLN A 114 -2.31 -14.16 -4.04
C GLN A 114 -2.76 -15.55 -4.53
N LYS A 115 -2.28 -15.98 -5.70
CA LYS A 115 -2.68 -17.26 -6.33
C LYS A 115 -2.37 -18.49 -5.47
N SER A 116 -1.23 -18.48 -4.80
CA SER A 116 -0.69 -19.66 -4.11
C SER A 116 -1.35 -19.91 -2.75
N THR A 117 -1.73 -18.85 -2.04
CA THR A 117 -2.20 -18.93 -0.65
C THR A 117 -3.64 -18.47 -0.48
N GLY A 118 -4.20 -17.72 -1.44
CA GLY A 118 -5.48 -17.04 -1.25
C GLY A 118 -5.39 -15.78 -0.38
N ASP A 119 -4.19 -15.40 0.09
CA ASP A 119 -3.99 -14.22 0.91
C ASP A 119 -4.36 -12.93 0.15
N LYS A 120 -4.94 -11.97 0.88
CA LYS A 120 -5.05 -10.59 0.41
C LYS A 120 -3.81 -9.82 0.86
N VAL A 121 -3.07 -9.25 -0.08
CA VAL A 121 -1.81 -8.56 0.19
C VAL A 121 -1.94 -7.10 -0.25
N GLN A 122 -1.65 -6.16 0.65
CA GLN A 122 -1.55 -4.75 0.27
C GLN A 122 -0.47 -4.61 -0.81
N TYR A 123 -0.83 -4.07 -1.97
CA TYR A 123 0.08 -3.95 -3.12
C TYR A 123 0.65 -2.53 -3.24
N CYS A 124 -0.19 -1.51 -3.24
CA CYS A 124 0.23 -0.12 -3.39
C CYS A 124 -0.77 0.83 -2.72
N ILE A 125 -0.31 1.98 -2.23
CA ILE A 125 -1.14 3.09 -1.71
C ILE A 125 -0.74 4.36 -2.45
N THR A 126 -1.71 5.12 -2.96
CA THR A 126 -1.50 6.45 -3.55
C THR A 126 -2.68 7.36 -3.21
N ALA A 127 -2.46 8.67 -3.22
CA ALA A 127 -3.55 9.63 -3.37
C ALA A 127 -4.22 9.46 -4.74
N LEU A 128 -5.48 9.89 -4.86
CA LEU A 128 -6.27 9.93 -6.09
C LEU A 128 -6.15 11.28 -6.81
#